data_AF-A0A0N1I7H2-F1
#
_entry.id   AF-A0A0N1I7H2-F1
#
_cell.length_a   1.000
_cell.length_b   1.000
_cell.length_c   1.000
_cell.angle_alpha   90.00
_cell.angle_beta   90.00
_cell.angle_gamma   90.00
#
_symmetry.space_group_name_H-M   'P 1'
#
loop_
_entity.id
_entity.type
_entity.pdbx_description
1 polymer ?
#
loop_
_entity_poly.entity_id
_entity_poly.type
_entity_poly.pdbx_seq_one_letter_code
_entity_poly.pdbx_strand_id
1 'polypeptide(L)'
;MQAEKKAAASQQKVERESGDASQPTPKGESFFSRCLHRWIGAIEYLTTSFLGGPRCIKFAHVINFQKCGTIFFCLGMMFKSKNFSSTATTYTALHGSYGICWFIKHLVFPDARWESKMTIGSAISVFATVLGPYWIIAYNAIMGDAKRTNMELCAATVVYVVGLALMLGADVQKYFVIKERKGLITDGFFARTRNPNYLGEVMIYGSFAYVSAHGSSWAIVGSVWTFLFLPSMLKKDQRMSRHSGWKAYVARSGLFFPRLL
;
A
#
# COMPACT_ATOMS: atom_id res chain seq x y z
N MET A 1 -66.73 8.41 29.13
CA MET A 1 -65.57 9.29 29.43
C MET A 1 -64.47 8.70 30.33
N GLN A 2 -64.74 8.14 31.53
CA GLN A 2 -63.66 7.54 32.36
C GLN A 2 -63.20 6.15 31.89
N ALA A 3 -64.09 5.35 31.28
CA ALA A 3 -63.76 4.03 30.75
C ALA A 3 -62.92 4.09 29.46
N GLU A 4 -63.20 5.04 28.57
CA GLU A 4 -62.46 5.23 27.30
C GLU A 4 -61.03 5.76 27.53
N LYS A 5 -60.83 6.61 28.55
CA LYS A 5 -59.49 7.07 28.93
C LYS A 5 -58.61 5.93 29.47
N LYS A 6 -59.21 4.93 30.14
CA LYS A 6 -58.48 3.74 30.63
C LYS A 6 -58.10 2.78 29.50
N ALA A 7 -58.97 2.62 28.50
CA ALA A 7 -58.70 1.80 27.31
C ALA A 7 -57.60 2.42 26.42
N ALA A 8 -57.65 3.74 26.20
CA ALA A 8 -56.61 4.45 25.46
C ALA A 8 -55.24 4.42 26.17
N ALA A 9 -55.22 4.59 27.50
CA ALA A 9 -53.98 4.49 28.28
C ALA A 9 -53.41 3.06 28.31
N SER A 10 -54.27 2.03 28.25
CA SER A 10 -53.86 0.62 28.17
C SER A 10 -53.27 0.28 26.80
N GLN A 11 -53.87 0.75 25.69
CA GLN A 11 -53.34 0.54 24.34
C GLN A 11 -52.02 1.29 24.11
N GLN A 12 -51.91 2.52 24.64
CA GLN A 12 -50.68 3.31 24.54
C GLN A 12 -49.52 2.73 25.38
N LYS A 13 -49.83 1.97 26.45
CA LYS A 13 -48.85 1.22 27.24
C LYS A 13 -48.38 -0.05 26.52
N VAL A 14 -49.29 -0.75 25.84
CA VAL A 14 -48.97 -1.96 25.04
C VAL A 14 -48.15 -1.61 23.78
N GLU A 15 -48.44 -0.48 23.12
CA GLU A 15 -47.63 -0.01 21.98
C GLU A 15 -46.22 0.43 22.41
N ARG A 16 -46.06 1.04 23.60
CA ARG A 16 -44.74 1.38 24.16
C ARG A 16 -43.90 0.17 24.55
N GLU A 17 -44.52 -0.94 24.93
CA GLU A 17 -43.81 -2.18 25.29
C GLU A 17 -43.46 -3.07 24.07
N SER A 18 -44.07 -2.81 22.91
CA SER A 18 -43.78 -3.52 21.64
C SER A 18 -42.63 -2.91 20.80
N GLY A 19 -42.07 -1.79 21.25
CA GLY A 19 -41.05 -1.01 20.54
C GLY A 19 -39.60 -1.33 20.91
N ASP A 20 -39.33 -2.33 21.74
CA ASP A 20 -37.95 -2.79 22.00
C ASP A 20 -37.51 -3.74 20.88
N ALA A 21 -37.40 -3.19 19.67
CA ALA A 21 -36.57 -3.76 18.64
C ALA A 21 -35.14 -3.68 19.16
N SER A 22 -34.74 -4.74 19.87
CA SER A 22 -33.38 -4.99 20.34
C SER A 22 -32.40 -4.43 19.32
N GLN A 23 -31.80 -3.29 19.65
CA GLN A 23 -30.67 -2.80 18.87
C GLN A 23 -29.68 -3.96 18.85
N PRO A 24 -29.17 -4.38 17.69
CA PRO A 24 -28.20 -5.45 17.65
C PRO A 24 -27.04 -5.00 18.53
N THR A 25 -26.87 -5.69 19.66
CA THR A 25 -25.72 -5.54 20.53
C THR A 25 -24.48 -5.50 19.65
N PRO A 26 -23.55 -4.55 19.84
CA PRO A 26 -22.39 -4.46 18.99
C PRO A 26 -21.66 -5.80 19.09
N LYS A 27 -21.73 -6.60 18.02
CA LYS A 27 -21.04 -7.90 17.95
C LYS A 27 -19.61 -7.64 18.40
N GLY A 28 -19.23 -8.26 19.52
CA GLY A 28 -17.91 -8.10 20.11
C GLY A 28 -16.85 -8.26 19.02
N GLU A 29 -15.90 -7.33 18.97
CA GLU A 29 -14.92 -7.28 17.90
C GLU A 29 -14.15 -8.62 17.81
N SER A 30 -14.17 -9.25 16.63
CA SER A 30 -13.46 -10.52 16.42
C SER A 30 -11.98 -10.41 16.81
N PHE A 31 -11.39 -11.51 17.30
CA PHE A 31 -9.97 -11.56 17.66
C PHE A 31 -9.07 -11.07 16.52
N PHE A 32 -9.36 -11.52 15.29
CA PHE A 32 -8.65 -11.07 14.08
C PHE A 32 -8.71 -9.55 13.89
N SER A 33 -9.91 -8.95 14.02
CA SER A 33 -10.08 -7.51 13.87
C SER A 33 -9.30 -6.74 14.94
N ARG A 34 -9.32 -7.21 16.20
CA ARG A 34 -8.52 -6.59 17.28
C ARG A 34 -7.02 -6.63 16.99
N CYS A 35 -6.50 -7.78 16.52
CA CYS A 35 -5.11 -7.91 16.12
C CYS A 35 -4.75 -6.96 14.96
N LEU A 36 -5.59 -6.89 13.92
CA LEU A 36 -5.37 -6.01 12.79
C LEU A 36 -5.40 -4.53 13.20
N HIS A 37 -6.34 -4.12 14.06
CA HIS A 37 -6.39 -2.75 14.57
C HIS A 37 -5.14 -2.38 15.37
N ARG A 38 -4.65 -3.27 16.23
CA ARG A 38 -3.39 -3.04 16.97
C ARG A 38 -2.19 -2.93 16.03
N TRP A 39 -2.09 -3.81 15.03
CA TRP A 39 -1.01 -3.78 14.04
C TRP A 39 -1.03 -2.47 13.25
N ILE A 40 -2.19 -2.09 12.72
CA ILE A 40 -2.37 -0.82 12.01
C ILE A 40 -2.07 0.37 12.91
N GLY A 41 -2.51 0.35 14.17
CA GLY A 41 -2.25 1.41 15.13
C GLY A 41 -0.75 1.59 15.40
N ALA A 42 0.01 0.48 15.49
CA ALA A 42 1.46 0.54 15.60
C ALA A 42 2.12 1.17 14.36
N ILE A 43 1.68 0.79 13.15
CA ILE A 43 2.17 1.40 11.90
C ILE A 43 1.83 2.88 11.86
N GLU A 44 0.60 3.27 12.19
CA GLU A 44 0.17 4.67 12.20
C GLU A 44 0.97 5.49 13.21
N TYR A 45 1.22 4.96 14.40
CA TYR A 45 2.09 5.60 15.39
C TYR A 45 3.50 5.84 14.84
N LEU A 46 4.13 4.79 14.28
CA LEU A 46 5.49 4.86 13.71
C LEU A 46 5.60 5.83 12.53
N THR A 47 4.52 6.00 11.77
CA THR A 47 4.52 6.79 10.52
C THR A 47 3.97 8.20 10.67
N THR A 48 3.31 8.54 11.79
CA THR A 48 2.68 9.86 11.97
C THR A 48 3.08 10.60 13.24
N SER A 49 3.39 9.89 14.33
CA SER A 49 3.57 10.49 15.66
C SER A 49 4.74 9.92 16.47
N PHE A 50 5.64 9.16 15.86
CA PHE A 50 6.78 8.55 16.55
C PHE A 50 7.63 9.64 17.23
N LEU A 51 7.98 9.40 18.50
CA LEU A 51 8.71 10.32 19.39
C LEU A 51 8.02 11.68 19.64
N GLY A 52 6.77 11.86 19.20
CA GLY A 52 6.02 13.11 19.41
C GLY A 52 6.58 14.33 18.64
N GLY A 53 6.19 15.52 19.07
CA GLY A 53 6.63 16.80 18.48
C GLY A 53 5.73 17.33 17.34
N PRO A 54 6.13 18.45 16.71
CA PRO A 54 5.34 19.08 15.66
C PRO A 54 5.30 18.22 14.38
N ARG A 55 4.13 18.15 13.75
CA ARG A 55 3.92 17.46 12.46
C ARG A 55 4.13 18.43 11.31
N CYS A 56 5.38 18.66 10.93
CA CYS A 56 5.76 19.63 9.90
C CYS A 56 6.19 19.00 8.57
N ILE A 57 6.59 17.72 8.56
CA ILE A 57 7.13 17.05 7.37
C ILE A 57 6.00 16.29 6.67
N LYS A 58 5.81 16.49 5.36
CA LYS A 58 4.89 15.66 4.57
C LYS A 58 5.51 14.29 4.30
N PHE A 59 4.68 13.24 4.33
CA PHE A 59 5.11 11.88 3.98
C PHE A 59 5.78 11.84 2.60
N ALA A 60 5.18 12.52 1.62
CA ALA A 60 5.70 12.67 0.27
C ALA A 60 7.15 13.17 0.22
N HIS A 61 7.57 14.09 1.11
CA HIS A 61 8.95 14.60 1.09
C HIS A 61 9.97 13.50 1.35
N VAL A 62 9.70 12.63 2.34
CA VAL A 62 10.59 11.52 2.70
C VAL A 62 10.64 10.49 1.58
N ILE A 63 9.48 10.16 0.99
CA ILE A 63 9.41 9.23 -0.13
C ILE A 63 10.17 9.79 -1.33
N ASN A 64 9.88 11.03 -1.74
CA ASN A 64 10.49 11.63 -2.93
C ASN A 64 11.99 11.84 -2.77
N PHE A 65 12.47 12.16 -1.57
CA PHE A 65 13.91 12.21 -1.29
C PHE A 65 14.58 10.88 -1.65
N GLN A 66 14.03 9.76 -1.16
CA GLN A 66 14.57 8.45 -1.50
C GLN A 66 14.39 8.13 -3.00
N LYS A 67 13.19 8.35 -3.55
CA LYS A 67 12.86 8.00 -4.94
C LYS A 67 13.70 8.76 -5.95
N CYS A 68 13.70 10.10 -5.88
CA CYS A 68 14.47 10.95 -6.78
C CYS A 68 15.97 10.82 -6.53
N GLY A 69 16.39 10.61 -5.28
CA GLY A 69 17.79 10.40 -4.92
C GLY A 69 18.35 9.06 -5.39
N THR A 70 17.51 8.07 -5.66
CA THR A 70 17.95 6.69 -5.94
C THR A 70 18.82 6.59 -7.18
N ILE A 71 18.51 7.29 -8.26
CA ILE A 71 19.31 7.22 -9.49
C ILE A 71 20.74 7.75 -9.24
N PHE A 72 20.86 8.87 -8.52
CA PHE A 72 22.16 9.44 -8.15
C PHE A 72 22.91 8.55 -7.16
N PHE A 73 22.19 7.94 -6.22
CA PHE A 73 22.78 6.99 -5.28
C PHE A 73 23.38 5.77 -5.99
N CYS A 74 22.63 5.19 -6.95
CA CYS A 74 23.10 4.06 -7.75
C CYS A 74 24.30 4.45 -8.63
N LEU A 75 24.22 5.58 -9.34
CA LEU A 75 25.34 6.09 -10.14
C LEU A 75 26.58 6.35 -9.29
N GLY A 76 26.43 6.96 -8.11
CA GLY A 76 27.53 7.19 -7.18
C GLY A 76 28.22 5.89 -6.75
N MET A 77 27.44 4.83 -6.49
CA MET A 77 27.99 3.50 -6.20
C MET A 77 28.72 2.89 -7.41
N MET A 78 28.19 3.02 -8.62
CA MET A 78 28.86 2.55 -9.85
C MET A 78 30.19 3.27 -10.07
N PHE A 79 30.22 4.60 -9.94
CA PHE A 79 31.45 5.39 -10.10
C PHE A 79 32.49 5.06 -9.02
N LYS A 80 32.05 4.82 -7.78
CA LYS A 80 32.92 4.47 -6.66
C LYS A 80 33.52 3.07 -6.80
N SER A 81 32.71 2.09 -7.19
CA SER A 81 33.16 0.69 -7.39
C SER A 81 33.82 0.43 -8.73
N LYS A 82 33.68 1.35 -9.69
CA LYS A 82 33.98 1.13 -11.11
C LYS A 82 33.18 -0.02 -11.72
N ASN A 83 32.07 -0.42 -11.11
CA ASN A 83 31.21 -1.48 -11.61
C ASN A 83 30.19 -0.92 -12.62
N PHE A 84 30.48 -1.11 -13.91
CA PHE A 84 29.59 -0.79 -15.03
C PHE A 84 29.09 -2.05 -15.74
N SER A 85 29.01 -3.17 -15.02
CA SER A 85 28.46 -4.43 -15.55
C SER A 85 27.02 -4.29 -16.03
N SER A 86 26.56 -5.25 -16.83
CA SER A 86 25.15 -5.35 -17.26
C SER A 86 24.20 -5.40 -16.07
N THR A 87 24.54 -6.10 -14.98
CA THR A 87 23.73 -6.12 -13.75
C THR A 87 23.63 -4.74 -13.12
N ALA A 88 24.75 -4.06 -12.90
CA ALA A 88 24.79 -2.76 -12.22
C ALA A 88 24.06 -1.67 -13.00
N THR A 89 24.28 -1.62 -14.32
CA THR A 89 23.60 -0.69 -15.23
C THR A 89 22.11 -0.97 -15.32
N THR A 90 21.70 -2.25 -15.47
CA THR A 90 20.28 -2.63 -15.48
C THR A 90 19.61 -2.31 -14.16
N TYR A 91 20.20 -2.66 -13.02
CA TYR A 91 19.63 -2.33 -11.71
C TYR A 91 19.42 -0.83 -11.55
N THR A 92 20.43 -0.03 -11.92
CA THR A 92 20.38 1.43 -11.88
C THR A 92 19.26 1.98 -12.75
N ALA A 93 19.10 1.44 -13.96
CA ALA A 93 18.00 1.79 -14.84
C ALA A 93 16.65 1.48 -14.19
N LEU A 94 16.41 0.24 -13.73
CA LEU A 94 15.11 -0.17 -13.17
C LEU A 94 14.73 0.61 -11.89
N HIS A 95 15.62 0.71 -10.91
CA HIS A 95 15.33 1.38 -9.64
C HIS A 95 15.31 2.90 -9.80
N GLY A 96 16.22 3.45 -10.61
CA GLY A 96 16.28 4.87 -10.93
C GLY A 96 15.05 5.35 -11.70
N SER A 97 14.68 4.67 -12.78
CA SER A 97 13.48 5.02 -13.57
C SER A 97 12.21 4.89 -12.74
N TYR A 98 12.13 3.90 -11.84
CA TYR A 98 10.99 3.79 -10.94
C TYR A 98 10.87 5.00 -10.01
N GLY A 99 11.99 5.50 -9.49
CA GLY A 99 12.03 6.74 -8.71
C GLY A 99 11.48 7.95 -9.48
N ILE A 100 11.86 8.08 -10.76
CA ILE A 100 11.38 9.14 -11.65
C ILE A 100 9.89 8.98 -11.94
N CYS A 101 9.43 7.79 -12.32
CA CYS A 101 8.01 7.51 -12.58
C CYS A 101 7.15 7.76 -11.33
N TRP A 102 7.64 7.41 -10.14
CA TRP A 102 6.97 7.73 -8.88
C TRP A 102 6.78 9.23 -8.70
N PHE A 103 7.84 10.01 -8.95
CA PHE A 103 7.77 11.47 -8.80
C PHE A 103 6.81 12.10 -9.81
N ILE A 104 6.82 11.65 -11.07
CA ILE A 104 5.84 12.07 -12.09
C ILE A 104 4.41 11.77 -11.61
N LYS A 105 4.17 10.55 -11.12
CA LYS A 105 2.87 10.17 -10.54
C LYS A 105 2.45 11.13 -9.42
N HIS A 106 3.36 11.51 -8.51
CA HIS A 106 3.04 12.44 -7.43
C HIS A 106 2.65 13.83 -7.98
N LEU A 107 3.31 14.30 -9.04
CA LEU A 107 2.98 15.58 -9.65
C LEU A 107 1.65 15.58 -10.42
N VAL A 108 1.35 14.48 -11.14
CA VAL A 108 0.22 14.42 -12.08
C VAL A 108 -1.07 13.93 -11.42
N PHE A 109 -0.99 12.89 -10.58
CA PHE A 109 -2.14 12.28 -9.90
C PHE A 109 -1.79 11.94 -8.43
N PRO A 110 -1.64 12.96 -7.57
CA PRO A 110 -1.19 12.78 -6.18
C PRO A 110 -2.15 11.92 -5.36
N ASP A 111 -1.59 11.06 -4.50
CA ASP A 111 -2.37 10.33 -3.50
C ASP A 111 -2.41 11.12 -2.19
N ALA A 112 -3.62 11.44 -1.72
CA ALA A 112 -3.85 12.21 -0.50
C ALA A 112 -3.19 11.59 0.74
N ARG A 113 -2.94 10.28 0.76
CA ARG A 113 -2.20 9.62 1.84
C ARG A 113 -0.80 10.21 2.03
N TRP A 114 -0.14 10.59 0.94
CA TRP A 114 1.24 11.09 1.00
C TRP A 114 1.33 12.55 1.42
N GLU A 115 0.21 13.28 1.42
CA GLU A 115 0.15 14.68 1.86
C GLU A 115 0.01 14.83 3.38
N SER A 116 -0.23 13.74 4.11
CA SER A 116 -0.30 13.77 5.57
C SER A 116 1.03 14.23 6.18
N LYS A 117 0.93 15.09 7.20
CA LYS A 117 2.11 15.56 7.95
C LYS A 117 2.45 14.59 9.09
N MET A 118 3.74 14.40 9.32
CA MET A 118 4.32 13.52 10.33
C MET A 118 5.37 14.25 11.17
N THR A 119 5.68 13.67 12.32
CA THR A 119 6.77 14.14 13.20
C THR A 119 8.15 13.85 12.58
N ILE A 120 9.18 14.55 13.03
CA ILE A 120 10.57 14.28 12.63
C ILE A 120 10.96 12.83 12.98
N GLY A 121 10.58 12.34 14.17
CA GLY A 121 10.80 10.95 14.56
C GLY A 121 10.16 9.98 13.57
N SER A 122 8.94 10.26 13.10
CA SER A 122 8.28 9.42 12.09
C SER A 122 8.97 9.47 10.74
N ALA A 123 9.49 10.63 10.32
CA ALA A 123 10.26 10.75 9.08
C ALA A 123 11.52 9.87 9.11
N ILE A 124 12.26 9.91 10.23
CA ILE A 124 13.42 9.04 10.46
C ILE A 124 12.99 7.57 10.46
N SER A 125 11.92 7.23 11.17
CA SER A 125 11.40 5.86 11.24
C SER A 125 11.02 5.31 9.86
N VAL A 126 10.24 6.06 9.09
CA VAL A 126 9.83 5.69 7.71
C VAL A 126 11.06 5.51 6.81
N PHE A 127 12.03 6.41 6.91
CA PHE A 127 13.25 6.27 6.13
C PHE A 127 14.06 5.05 6.56
N ALA A 128 14.35 4.89 7.86
CA ALA A 128 15.21 3.83 8.38
C ALA A 128 14.61 2.43 8.23
N THR A 129 13.29 2.29 8.33
CA THR A 129 12.62 0.97 8.34
C THR A 129 12.06 0.54 6.99
N VAL A 130 11.85 1.47 6.05
CA VAL A 130 11.20 1.17 4.77
C VAL A 130 12.02 1.64 3.58
N LEU A 131 12.25 2.95 3.47
CA LEU A 131 12.79 3.54 2.24
C LEU A 131 14.30 3.36 2.09
N GLY A 132 15.06 3.63 3.16
CA GLY A 132 16.50 3.47 3.24
C GLY A 132 16.98 2.04 3.00
N PRO A 133 16.33 1.00 3.59
CA PRO A 133 16.66 -0.40 3.31
C PRO A 133 16.64 -0.77 1.81
N TYR A 134 15.83 -0.13 0.97
CA TYR A 134 15.87 -0.39 -0.48
C TYR A 134 17.21 -0.01 -1.13
N TRP A 135 17.98 0.90 -0.54
CA TRP A 135 19.35 1.19 -1.00
C TRP A 135 20.34 0.08 -0.64
N ILE A 136 20.05 -0.79 0.34
CA ILE A 136 20.84 -2.01 0.58
C ILE A 136 20.68 -2.98 -0.60
N ILE A 137 19.49 -3.06 -1.20
CA ILE A 137 19.27 -3.87 -2.41
C ILE A 137 20.14 -3.34 -3.56
N ALA A 138 20.23 -2.01 -3.70
CA ALA A 138 21.09 -1.37 -4.69
C ALA A 138 22.57 -1.60 -4.42
N TYR A 139 22.97 -1.52 -3.16
CA TYR A 139 24.32 -1.85 -2.72
C TYR A 139 24.70 -3.28 -3.10
N ASN A 140 23.85 -4.26 -2.80
CA ASN A 140 24.09 -5.67 -3.13
C ASN A 140 24.27 -5.87 -4.65
N ALA A 141 23.44 -5.21 -5.47
CA ALA A 141 23.52 -5.33 -6.92
C ALA A 141 24.80 -4.70 -7.50
N ILE A 142 25.21 -3.54 -6.99
CA ILE A 142 26.26 -2.70 -7.59
C ILE A 142 27.60 -2.90 -6.87
N MET A 143 27.65 -2.61 -5.57
CA MET A 143 28.87 -2.71 -4.77
C MET A 143 29.20 -4.17 -4.43
N GLY A 144 28.18 -5.02 -4.28
CA GLY A 144 28.33 -6.47 -4.07
C GLY A 144 28.66 -7.25 -5.35
N ASP A 145 28.80 -6.56 -6.49
CA ASP A 145 29.15 -7.13 -7.79
C ASP A 145 28.31 -8.33 -8.24
N ALA A 146 26.99 -8.22 -8.06
CA ALA A 146 26.04 -9.26 -8.41
C ALA A 146 26.15 -9.65 -9.90
N LYS A 147 26.15 -10.95 -10.18
CA LYS A 147 26.24 -11.49 -11.53
C LYS A 147 24.88 -12.03 -11.98
N ARG A 148 24.39 -11.51 -13.10
CA ARG A 148 23.20 -11.99 -13.80
C ARG A 148 23.50 -12.10 -15.29
N THR A 149 22.98 -13.15 -15.90
CA THR A 149 23.01 -13.32 -17.35
C THR A 149 22.05 -12.35 -18.03
N ASN A 150 22.25 -12.10 -19.33
CA ASN A 150 21.36 -11.22 -20.10
C ASN A 150 19.90 -11.71 -20.10
N MET A 151 19.67 -13.03 -20.07
CA MET A 151 18.31 -13.59 -20.02
C MET A 151 17.63 -13.33 -18.68
N GLU A 152 18.36 -13.43 -17.57
CA GLU A 152 17.83 -13.10 -16.24
C GLU A 152 17.50 -11.61 -16.14
N LEU A 153 18.35 -10.74 -16.69
CA LEU A 153 18.12 -9.29 -16.74
C LEU A 153 16.92 -8.95 -17.64
N CYS A 154 16.76 -9.64 -18.77
CA CYS A 154 15.60 -9.51 -19.65
C CYS A 154 14.31 -9.90 -18.90
N ALA A 155 14.28 -11.07 -18.26
CA ALA A 155 13.13 -11.53 -17.49
C ALA A 155 12.78 -10.56 -16.34
N ALA A 156 13.78 -10.07 -15.60
CA ALA A 156 13.59 -9.07 -14.55
C ALA A 156 13.00 -7.77 -15.09
N THR A 157 13.47 -7.33 -16.26
CA THR A 157 12.96 -6.11 -16.94
C THR A 157 11.51 -6.29 -17.38
N VAL A 158 11.13 -7.45 -17.91
CA VAL A 158 9.73 -7.74 -18.26
C VAL A 158 8.84 -7.68 -17.01
N VAL A 159 9.24 -8.35 -15.93
CA VAL A 159 8.50 -8.31 -14.65
C VAL A 159 8.39 -6.88 -14.12
N TYR A 160 9.47 -6.10 -14.19
CA TYR A 160 9.49 -4.70 -13.81
C TYR A 160 8.49 -3.87 -14.61
N VAL A 161 8.51 -3.96 -15.95
CA VAL A 161 7.65 -3.15 -16.83
C VAL A 161 6.17 -3.48 -16.61
N VAL A 162 5.82 -4.77 -16.50
CA VAL A 162 4.45 -5.18 -16.17
C VAL A 162 4.05 -4.67 -14.79
N GLY A 163 4.94 -4.79 -13.81
CA GLY A 163 4.71 -4.28 -12.45
C GLY A 163 4.48 -2.76 -12.42
N LEU A 164 5.27 -2.00 -13.18
CA LEU A 164 5.13 -0.56 -13.30
C LEU A 164 3.81 -0.16 -13.97
N ALA A 165 3.42 -0.86 -15.03
CA ALA A 165 2.14 -0.64 -15.71
C ALA A 165 0.94 -0.92 -14.79
N LEU A 166 0.97 -2.02 -14.02
CA LEU A 166 -0.06 -2.32 -13.03
C LEU A 166 -0.13 -1.27 -11.92
N MET A 167 1.03 -0.84 -11.40
CA MET A 167 1.10 0.15 -10.33
C MET A 167 0.56 1.51 -10.78
N LEU A 168 1.12 2.07 -11.86
CA LEU A 168 0.70 3.38 -12.37
C LEU A 168 -0.73 3.34 -12.88
N GLY A 169 -1.09 2.30 -13.64
CA GLY A 169 -2.42 2.11 -14.21
C GLY A 169 -3.51 2.03 -13.15
N ALA A 170 -3.27 1.26 -12.08
CA ALA A 170 -4.20 1.18 -10.96
C ALA A 170 -4.35 2.52 -10.23
N ASP A 171 -3.24 3.22 -9.96
CA ASP A 171 -3.31 4.48 -9.23
C ASP A 171 -3.93 5.61 -10.06
N VAL A 172 -3.66 5.68 -11.36
CA VAL A 172 -4.28 6.68 -12.25
C VAL A 172 -5.78 6.41 -12.42
N GLN A 173 -6.19 5.14 -12.62
CA GLN A 173 -7.62 4.78 -12.66
C GLN A 173 -8.30 5.14 -11.32
N LYS A 174 -7.67 4.79 -10.20
CA LYS A 174 -8.17 5.12 -8.85
C LYS A 174 -8.35 6.62 -8.67
N TYR A 175 -7.35 7.41 -9.03
CA TYR A 175 -7.35 8.86 -8.85
C TYR A 175 -8.51 9.52 -9.61
N PHE A 176 -8.59 9.30 -10.93
CA PHE A 176 -9.59 9.97 -11.76
C PHE A 176 -11.00 9.45 -11.49
N VAL A 177 -11.18 8.15 -11.26
CA VAL A 177 -12.52 7.62 -10.94
C VAL A 177 -13.02 8.13 -9.59
N ILE A 178 -12.18 8.20 -8.55
CA ILE A 178 -12.60 8.72 -7.23
C ILE A 178 -12.82 10.24 -7.24
N LYS A 179 -12.14 10.96 -8.13
CA LYS A 179 -12.35 12.38 -8.36
C LYS A 179 -13.74 12.64 -8.95
N GLU A 180 -14.15 11.80 -9.90
CA GLU A 180 -15.45 11.88 -10.57
C GLU A 180 -16.60 11.32 -9.70
N ARG A 181 -16.41 10.16 -9.08
CA ARG A 181 -17.45 9.47 -8.30
C ARG A 181 -16.91 8.76 -7.06
N LYS A 182 -17.68 8.76 -5.98
CA LYS A 182 -17.36 7.96 -4.78
C LYS A 182 -17.95 6.55 -4.91
N GLY A 183 -17.21 5.54 -4.49
CA GLY A 183 -17.69 4.16 -4.46
C GLY A 183 -16.61 3.12 -4.75
N LEU A 184 -17.05 1.88 -5.00
CA LEU A 184 -16.18 0.78 -5.41
C LEU A 184 -15.80 0.89 -6.88
N ILE A 185 -14.51 0.73 -7.17
CA ILE A 185 -13.99 0.52 -8.52
C ILE A 185 -13.90 -1.00 -8.72
N THR A 186 -14.60 -1.52 -9.72
CA THR A 186 -14.75 -2.98 -9.93
C THR A 186 -14.49 -3.41 -11.38
N ASP A 187 -13.88 -2.53 -12.18
CA ASP A 187 -13.53 -2.67 -13.59
C ASP A 187 -12.04 -2.34 -13.80
N GLY A 188 -11.56 -2.46 -15.05
CA GLY A 188 -10.17 -2.17 -15.42
C GLY A 188 -9.15 -2.95 -14.58
N PHE A 189 -8.12 -2.27 -14.05
CA PHE A 189 -7.09 -2.88 -13.22
C PHE A 189 -7.64 -3.53 -11.94
N PHE A 190 -8.77 -3.04 -11.44
CA PHE A 190 -9.42 -3.55 -10.24
C PHE A 190 -10.42 -4.68 -10.52
N ALA A 191 -10.64 -5.09 -11.77
CA ALA A 191 -11.69 -6.06 -12.10
C ALA A 191 -11.50 -7.42 -11.42
N ARG A 192 -10.26 -7.91 -11.32
CA ARG A 192 -9.93 -9.28 -10.90
C ARG A 192 -9.05 -9.36 -9.65
N THR A 193 -8.44 -8.25 -9.25
CA THR A 193 -7.70 -8.12 -7.98
C THR A 193 -8.10 -6.83 -7.30
N ARG A 194 -8.23 -6.86 -5.97
CA ARG A 194 -8.56 -5.67 -5.18
C ARG A 194 -7.35 -4.79 -4.92
N ASN A 195 -6.14 -5.28 -5.15
CA ASN A 195 -4.90 -4.58 -4.86
C ASN A 195 -3.89 -4.62 -6.04
N PRO A 196 -4.29 -4.23 -7.27
CA PRO A 196 -3.41 -4.27 -8.44
C PRO A 196 -2.17 -3.39 -8.30
N ASN A 197 -2.29 -2.25 -7.61
CA ASN A 197 -1.16 -1.37 -7.33
C ASN A 197 -0.11 -2.06 -6.44
N TYR A 198 -0.55 -2.76 -5.39
CA TYR A 198 0.35 -3.53 -4.53
C TYR A 198 0.97 -4.72 -5.27
N LEU A 199 0.23 -5.38 -6.16
CA LEU A 199 0.78 -6.43 -7.02
C LEU A 199 1.89 -5.86 -7.91
N GLY A 200 1.65 -4.70 -8.53
CA GLY A 200 2.66 -4.00 -9.32
C GLY A 200 3.92 -3.64 -8.52
N GLU A 201 3.74 -3.11 -7.30
CA GLU A 201 4.85 -2.81 -6.37
C GLU A 201 5.64 -4.08 -6.02
N VAL A 202 4.97 -5.20 -5.72
CA VAL A 202 5.65 -6.48 -5.45
C VAL A 202 6.47 -6.95 -6.64
N MET A 203 5.95 -6.81 -7.87
CA MET A 203 6.68 -7.17 -9.09
C MET A 203 7.91 -6.26 -9.30
N ILE A 204 7.76 -4.95 -9.11
CA ILE A 204 8.85 -3.98 -9.22
C ILE A 204 9.97 -4.32 -8.23
N TYR A 205 9.68 -4.36 -6.94
CA TYR A 205 10.71 -4.63 -5.92
C TYR A 205 11.21 -6.08 -5.95
N GLY A 206 10.36 -7.03 -6.36
CA GLY A 206 10.78 -8.40 -6.61
C GLY A 206 11.81 -8.49 -7.73
N SER A 207 11.68 -7.69 -8.80
CA SER A 207 12.71 -7.59 -9.84
C SER A 207 14.02 -7.02 -9.29
N PHE A 208 13.98 -6.05 -8.38
CA PHE A 208 15.18 -5.50 -7.76
C PHE A 208 15.89 -6.53 -6.87
N ALA A 209 15.13 -7.22 -6.01
CA ALA A 209 15.66 -8.27 -5.14
C ALA A 209 16.21 -9.47 -5.94
N TYR A 210 15.59 -9.76 -7.09
CA TYR A 210 16.12 -10.75 -8.01
C TYR A 210 17.45 -10.28 -8.63
N VAL A 211 17.50 -9.09 -9.25
CA VAL A 211 18.72 -8.58 -9.90
C VAL A 211 19.89 -8.46 -8.92
N SER A 212 19.63 -8.10 -7.65
CA SER A 212 20.68 -7.97 -6.63
C SER A 212 21.32 -9.29 -6.19
N ALA A 213 20.75 -10.45 -6.57
CA ALA A 213 21.27 -11.79 -6.32
C ALA A 213 21.67 -12.08 -4.86
N HIS A 214 20.98 -11.45 -3.89
CA HIS A 214 21.35 -11.55 -2.47
C HIS A 214 20.14 -11.80 -1.57
N GLY A 215 20.26 -12.75 -0.63
CA GLY A 215 19.16 -13.16 0.26
C GLY A 215 18.61 -12.04 1.14
N SER A 216 19.47 -11.12 1.60
CA SER A 216 19.02 -9.97 2.40
C SER A 216 18.08 -9.05 1.63
N SER A 217 18.19 -8.98 0.30
CA SER A 217 17.27 -8.19 -0.53
C SER A 217 15.85 -8.75 -0.50
N TRP A 218 15.71 -10.08 -0.53
CA TRP A 218 14.42 -10.76 -0.38
C TRP A 218 13.84 -10.57 1.03
N ALA A 219 14.67 -10.61 2.07
CA ALA A 219 14.24 -10.34 3.43
C ALA A 219 13.69 -8.90 3.58
N ILE A 220 14.36 -7.91 2.96
CA ILE A 220 13.90 -6.52 2.97
C ILE A 220 12.53 -6.39 2.31
N VAL A 221 12.36 -6.84 1.06
CA VAL A 221 11.07 -6.70 0.36
C VAL A 221 9.97 -7.54 1.00
N GLY A 222 10.29 -8.76 1.45
CA GLY A 222 9.35 -9.64 2.15
C GLY A 222 8.85 -9.05 3.47
N SER A 223 9.72 -8.34 4.20
CA SER A 223 9.31 -7.62 5.41
C SER A 223 8.32 -6.49 5.10
N VAL A 224 8.54 -5.70 4.05
CA VAL A 224 7.59 -4.64 3.64
C VAL A 224 6.26 -5.24 3.18
N TRP A 225 6.29 -6.32 2.41
CA TRP A 225 5.07 -6.97 1.93
C TRP A 225 4.23 -7.51 3.09
N THR A 226 4.88 -8.10 4.09
CA THR A 226 4.21 -8.69 5.26
C THR A 226 3.77 -7.63 6.25
N PHE A 227 4.66 -6.72 6.64
CA PHE A 227 4.42 -5.78 7.74
C PHE A 227 3.72 -4.50 7.34
N LEU A 228 3.71 -4.13 6.06
CA LEU A 228 3.07 -2.90 5.59
C LEU A 228 1.98 -3.18 4.56
N PHE A 229 2.24 -3.98 3.53
CA PHE A 229 1.27 -4.16 2.45
C PHE A 229 0.08 -4.99 2.93
N LEU A 230 0.32 -6.19 3.49
CA LEU A 230 -0.75 -7.07 3.95
C LEU A 230 -1.74 -6.38 4.91
N PRO A 231 -1.33 -5.75 6.03
CA PRO A 231 -2.29 -5.08 6.91
C PRO A 231 -2.99 -3.90 6.22
N SER A 232 -2.30 -3.16 5.34
CA SER A 232 -2.93 -2.09 4.56
C SER A 232 -4.02 -2.61 3.61
N MET A 233 -3.79 -3.74 2.94
CA MET A 233 -4.76 -4.39 2.06
C MET A 233 -5.99 -4.84 2.86
N LEU A 234 -5.79 -5.46 4.02
CA LEU A 234 -6.88 -5.93 4.89
C LEU A 234 -7.69 -4.77 5.48
N LYS A 235 -7.04 -3.70 5.96
CA LYS A 235 -7.73 -2.48 6.42
C LYS A 235 -8.55 -1.86 5.30
N LYS A 236 -8.01 -1.83 4.08
CA LYS A 236 -8.70 -1.31 2.91
C LYS A 236 -9.96 -2.13 2.61
N ASP A 237 -9.87 -3.46 2.63
CA ASP A 237 -10.99 -4.37 2.44
C ASP A 237 -12.08 -4.17 3.51
N GLN A 238 -11.71 -4.05 4.79
CA GLN A 238 -12.66 -3.76 5.86
C GLN A 238 -13.43 -2.45 5.62
N ARG A 239 -12.74 -1.39 5.18
CA ARG A 239 -13.39 -0.12 4.81
C ARG A 239 -14.32 -0.30 3.60
N MET A 240 -13.86 -1.00 2.57
CA MET A 240 -14.63 -1.21 1.34
C MET A 240 -15.86 -2.12 1.55
N SER A 241 -15.84 -2.97 2.58
CA SER A 241 -16.92 -3.92 2.88
C SER A 241 -18.28 -3.29 3.18
N ARG A 242 -18.30 -1.98 3.47
CA ARG A 242 -19.48 -1.18 3.79
C ARG A 242 -20.26 -0.74 2.54
N HIS A 243 -19.64 -0.81 1.36
CA HIS A 243 -20.27 -0.39 0.11
C HIS A 243 -21.22 -1.46 -0.46
N SER A 244 -22.30 -1.01 -1.09
CA SER A 244 -23.15 -1.87 -1.92
C SER A 244 -22.33 -2.51 -3.03
N GLY A 245 -22.62 -3.78 -3.35
CA GLY A 245 -21.88 -4.55 -4.35
C GLY A 245 -20.57 -5.18 -3.87
N TRP A 246 -20.12 -4.94 -2.63
CA TRP A 246 -18.90 -5.55 -2.08
C TRP A 246 -18.89 -7.07 -2.20
N LYS A 247 -19.97 -7.75 -1.77
CA LYS A 247 -20.05 -9.22 -1.82
C LYS A 247 -19.86 -9.77 -3.24
N ALA A 248 -20.53 -9.17 -4.22
CA ALA A 248 -20.40 -9.55 -5.63
C ALA A 248 -18.98 -9.29 -6.16
N TYR A 249 -18.36 -8.18 -5.74
CA TYR A 249 -16.99 -7.85 -6.13
C TYR A 249 -15.97 -8.85 -5.57
N VAL A 250 -16.06 -9.22 -4.28
CA VAL A 250 -15.19 -10.24 -3.67
C VAL A 250 -15.37 -11.60 -4.34
N ALA A 251 -16.58 -11.95 -4.77
CA ALA A 251 -16.84 -13.22 -5.46
C ALA A 251 -16.09 -13.35 -6.81
N ARG A 252 -15.69 -12.24 -7.44
CA ARG A 252 -14.97 -12.24 -8.72
C ARG A 252 -13.55 -11.68 -8.67
N SER A 253 -13.06 -11.28 -7.49
CA SER A 253 -11.73 -10.70 -7.33
C SER A 253 -10.94 -11.31 -6.18
N GLY A 254 -9.63 -11.44 -6.35
CA GLY A 254 -8.73 -11.85 -5.27
C GLY A 254 -8.35 -10.67 -4.38
N LEU A 255 -7.80 -10.96 -3.18
CA LEU A 255 -7.20 -9.91 -2.36
C LEU A 255 -5.96 -9.33 -3.06
N PHE A 256 -5.03 -10.20 -3.45
CA PHE A 256 -3.74 -9.83 -4.03
C PHE A 256 -3.58 -10.41 -5.44
N PHE A 257 -3.63 -11.74 -5.57
CA PHE A 257 -3.59 -12.40 -6.87
C PHE A 257 -4.90 -12.21 -7.64
N PRO A 258 -4.85 -11.94 -8.96
CA PRO A 258 -6.04 -11.88 -9.78
C PRO A 258 -6.78 -13.23 -9.77
N ARG A 259 -8.10 -13.22 -9.64
CA ARG A 259 -8.88 -14.42 -9.97
C ARG A 259 -8.84 -14.58 -11.48
N LEU A 260 -8.20 -15.63 -11.99
CA LEU A 260 -8.40 -16.05 -13.38
C LEU A 260 -9.80 -16.68 -13.50
N LEU A 261 -10.38 -16.68 -14.70
CA LEU A 261 -11.78 -17.05 -14.94
C LEU A 261 -12.19 -18.34 -14.25
#